data_AF-A0A9D3V8V4-F1
#
_entry.id   AF-A0A9D3V8V4-F1
#
_cell.length_a   1.000
_cell.length_b   1.000
_cell.length_c   1.000
_cell.angle_alpha   90.00
_cell.angle_beta   90.00
_cell.angle_gamma   90.00
#
_symmetry.space_group_name_H-M   'P 1'
#
loop_
_entity.id
_entity.type
_entity.pdbx_description
1 polymer ?
#
loop_
_entity_poly.entity_id
_entity_poly.type
_entity_poly.pdbx_seq_one_letter_code
_entity_poly.pdbx_strand_id
1 'polypeptide(L)'
;MEVRDELKSVLNHEELLWRQKARCDWLQLGDRNTSFFHSRTLQRRKSNRILALRASNGEWCSDQSVLSDEVARFFKNLYSEIPNPVLDLPLNIFPHLKEQDINFLNKSMLNFEIKKALFDMAP
;
A
#
# COMPACT_ATOMS: atom_id res chain seq x y z
N MET A 1 15.07 -8.57 35.90
CA MET A 1 15.81 -8.10 34.71
C MET A 1 14.88 -8.05 33.50
N GLU A 2 13.96 -9.02 33.36
CA GLU A 2 12.92 -9.11 32.31
C GLU A 2 12.13 -7.82 32.04
N VAL A 3 11.62 -7.13 33.07
CA VAL A 3 10.77 -5.94 32.87
C VAL A 3 11.49 -4.80 32.11
N ARG A 4 12.81 -4.67 32.28
CA ARG A 4 13.59 -3.65 31.56
C ARG A 4 13.81 -4.03 30.09
N ASP A 5 13.95 -5.32 29.82
CA ASP A 5 14.13 -5.84 28.47
C ASP A 5 12.81 -5.81 27.69
N GLU A 6 11.69 -6.13 28.33
CA GLU A 6 10.35 -5.97 27.78
C GLU A 6 10.05 -4.50 27.45
N LEU A 7 10.34 -3.58 28.38
CA LEU A 7 10.17 -2.15 28.15
C LEU A 7 11.00 -1.67 26.95
N LYS A 8 12.25 -2.12 26.85
CA LYS A 8 13.13 -1.78 25.72
C LYS A 8 12.58 -2.34 24.40
N SER A 9 12.04 -3.56 24.42
CA SER A 9 11.40 -4.17 23.26
C SER A 9 10.18 -3.37 22.80
N VAL A 10 9.27 -3.03 23.71
CA VAL A 10 8.05 -2.26 23.39
C VAL A 10 8.42 -0.89 22.80
N LEU A 11 9.38 -0.19 23.38
CA LEU A 11 9.82 1.12 22.90
C LEU A 11 10.43 1.04 21.48
N ASN A 12 11.21 0.00 21.20
CA ASN A 12 11.77 -0.21 19.85
C ASN A 12 10.67 -0.50 18.81
N HIS A 13 9.65 -1.30 19.18
CA HIS A 13 8.50 -1.56 18.31
C HIS A 13 7.69 -0.29 18.04
N GLU A 14 7.48 0.55 19.06
CA GLU A 14 6.80 1.82 18.91
C GLU A 14 7.56 2.77 17.98
N GLU A 15 8.88 2.90 18.16
CA GLU A 15 9.75 3.69 17.28
C GLU A 15 9.65 3.22 15.82
N LEU A 16 9.76 1.91 15.58
CA LEU A 16 9.64 1.32 14.25
C LEU A 16 8.28 1.60 13.62
N LEU A 17 7.20 1.46 14.38
CA LEU A 17 5.84 1.72 13.94
C LEU A 17 5.67 3.19 13.48
N TRP A 18 6.20 4.13 14.26
CA TRP A 18 6.10 5.55 13.92
C TRP A 18 6.98 5.92 12.73
N ARG A 19 8.17 5.32 12.62
CA ARG A 19 9.04 5.45 11.42
C ARG A 19 8.32 5.00 10.15
N GLN A 20 7.70 3.81 10.17
CA GLN A 20 6.94 3.28 9.04
C GLN A 20 5.76 4.20 8.67
N LYS A 21 4.99 4.66 9.67
CA LYS A 21 3.86 5.59 9.45
C LYS A 21 4.29 6.94 8.86
N ALA A 22 5.46 7.43 9.23
CA ALA A 22 6.01 8.70 8.72
C ALA A 22 6.55 8.58 7.28
N ARG A 23 6.89 7.37 6.79
CA ARG A 23 7.58 7.09 5.52
C ARG A 23 8.80 8.01 5.33
N CYS A 24 9.78 7.88 6.21
CA CYS A 24 11.02 8.68 6.20
C CYS A 24 12.23 7.76 6.25
N ASP A 25 13.06 7.83 5.22
CA ASP A 25 14.19 6.91 5.04
C ASP A 25 15.50 7.42 5.66
N TRP A 26 15.48 8.57 6.35
CA TRP A 26 16.70 9.16 6.91
C TRP A 26 16.46 9.72 8.31
N LEU A 27 17.06 9.07 9.33
CA LEU A 27 17.22 9.61 10.66
C LEU A 27 18.71 9.59 11.01
N GLN A 28 19.39 10.69 10.71
CA GLN A 28 20.83 10.84 10.96
C GLN A 28 21.13 11.35 12.37
N LEU A 29 20.14 11.44 13.26
CA LEU A 29 20.28 12.08 14.58
C LEU A 29 19.65 11.22 15.68
N GLY A 30 20.39 10.20 16.11
CA GLY A 30 20.82 9.95 17.49
C GLY A 30 19.86 9.94 18.69
N ASP A 31 18.57 10.23 18.53
CA ASP A 31 17.57 10.11 19.59
C ASP A 31 16.34 9.39 19.01
N ARG A 32 15.61 8.63 19.84
CA ARG A 32 14.51 7.73 19.45
C ARG A 32 13.34 8.42 18.71
N ASN A 33 13.38 9.75 18.59
CA ASN A 33 12.65 10.65 17.70
C ASN A 33 11.16 10.35 17.44
N THR A 34 10.49 9.74 18.42
CA THR A 34 9.06 9.44 18.36
C THR A 34 8.27 10.72 18.11
N SER A 35 8.59 11.83 18.79
CA SER A 35 7.93 13.13 18.60
C SER A 35 8.00 13.65 17.15
N PHE A 36 9.15 13.52 16.49
CA PHE A 36 9.32 13.89 15.09
C PHE A 36 8.45 13.01 14.18
N PHE A 37 8.52 11.69 14.36
CA PHE A 37 7.72 10.75 13.57
C PHE A 37 6.22 10.92 13.81
N HIS A 38 5.80 11.19 15.05
CA HIS A 38 4.43 11.51 15.40
C HIS A 38 3.97 12.77 14.66
N SER A 39 4.75 13.86 14.75
CA SER A 39 4.44 15.13 14.09
C SER A 39 4.34 14.97 12.57
N ARG A 40 5.29 14.26 11.96
CA ARG A 40 5.27 13.97 10.52
C ARG A 40 4.10 13.07 10.13
N THR A 41 3.80 12.04 10.93
CA THR A 41 2.63 11.18 10.72
C THR A 41 1.33 11.99 10.80
N LEU A 42 1.21 12.91 11.76
CA LEU A 42 0.05 13.80 11.89
C LEU A 42 -0.08 14.74 10.70
N GLN A 43 1.02 15.34 10.25
CA GLN A 43 1.02 16.17 9.05
C GLN A 43 0.57 15.37 7.82
N ARG A 44 1.11 14.17 7.62
CA ARG A 44 0.70 13.27 6.53
C ARG A 44 -0.78 12.88 6.63
N ARG A 45 -1.27 12.55 7.84
CA ARG A 45 -2.69 12.26 8.06
C ARG A 45 -3.57 13.45 7.70
N LYS A 46 -3.14 14.67 8.03
CA LYS A 46 -3.86 15.90 7.67
C LYS A 46 -3.87 16.12 6.16
N SER A 47 -2.72 15.97 5.49
CA SER A 47 -2.60 16.15 4.04
C SER A 47 -3.34 15.06 3.24
N ASN A 48 -3.32 13.82 3.73
CA ASN A 48 -3.98 12.69 3.06
C ASN A 48 -5.45 12.55 3.43
N ARG A 49 -5.97 13.42 4.31
CA ARG A 49 -7.39 13.40 4.66
C ARG A 49 -8.19 13.92 3.47
N ILE A 50 -8.96 13.03 2.86
CA ILE A 50 -9.93 13.38 1.85
C ILE A 50 -11.10 14.07 2.57
N LEU A 51 -11.21 15.39 2.42
CA LEU A 51 -12.29 16.19 3.03
C LEU A 51 -13.55 16.20 2.16
N ALA A 52 -13.37 16.16 0.85
CA ALA A 52 -14.46 16.08 -0.10
C ALA A 52 -13.98 15.39 -1.39
N LEU A 53 -14.89 14.70 -2.06
CA LEU A 53 -14.70 14.19 -3.41
C LEU A 53 -15.84 14.69 -4.29
N ARG A 54 -15.54 14.88 -5.56
CA ARG A 54 -16.55 15.14 -6.57
C ARG A 54 -17.12 13.79 -7.02
N ALA A 55 -18.40 13.57 -6.74
CA ALA A 55 -19.09 12.36 -7.15
C ALA A 55 -19.35 12.36 -8.67
N SER A 56 -19.71 11.20 -9.21
CA SER A 56 -19.96 11.02 -10.65
C SER A 56 -21.11 11.89 -11.20
N ASN A 57 -22.01 12.37 -10.34
CA ASN A 57 -23.07 13.32 -10.67
C ASN A 57 -22.59 14.78 -10.77
N GLY A 58 -21.30 15.04 -10.52
CA GLY A 58 -20.69 16.37 -10.61
C GLY A 58 -20.74 17.18 -9.31
N GLU A 59 -21.45 16.71 -8.28
CA GLU A 59 -21.60 17.36 -6.97
C GLU A 59 -20.43 17.05 -6.04
N TRP A 60 -20.11 18.00 -5.16
CA TRP A 60 -19.13 17.80 -4.11
C TRP A 60 -19.78 17.16 -2.89
N CYS A 61 -19.25 16.03 -2.44
CA CYS A 61 -19.69 15.37 -1.22
C CYS A 61 -18.58 15.42 -0.16
N SER A 62 -18.95 15.72 1.08
CA SER A 62 -18.06 15.74 2.25
C SER A 62 -18.41 14.65 3.28
N ASP A 63 -19.48 13.89 3.06
CA ASP A 63 -19.94 12.85 3.97
C ASP A 63 -19.05 11.61 3.89
N GLN A 64 -18.42 11.23 5.01
CA GLN A 64 -17.44 10.14 5.05
C GLN A 64 -17.98 8.79 4.56
N SER A 65 -19.26 8.49 4.82
CA SER A 65 -19.92 7.26 4.33
C SER A 65 -20.02 7.26 2.82
N VAL A 66 -20.51 8.38 2.25
CA VAL A 66 -20.69 8.53 0.81
C VAL A 66 -19.35 8.53 0.08
N LEU A 67 -18.33 9.18 0.66
CA LEU A 67 -16.95 9.15 0.16
C LEU A 67 -16.40 7.72 0.08
N SER A 68 -16.61 6.92 1.12
CA SER A 68 -16.15 5.53 1.15
C SER A 68 -16.83 4.70 0.06
N ASP A 69 -18.14 4.85 -0.10
CA ASP A 69 -18.92 4.13 -1.10
C ASP A 69 -18.53 4.54 -2.54
N GLU A 70 -18.28 5.83 -2.77
CA GLU A 70 -17.84 6.36 -4.05
C GLU A 70 -16.47 5.80 -4.45
N VAL A 71 -15.51 5.81 -3.51
CA VAL A 71 -14.16 5.27 -3.73
C VAL A 71 -14.25 3.76 -4.01
N ALA A 72 -15.04 3.02 -3.23
CA ALA A 72 -15.23 1.58 -3.45
C ALA A 72 -15.82 1.29 -4.82
N ARG A 73 -16.85 2.05 -5.24
CA ARG A 73 -17.48 1.91 -6.55
C ARG A 73 -16.51 2.24 -7.69
N PHE A 74 -15.76 3.33 -7.57
CA PHE A 74 -14.78 3.77 -8.56
C PHE A 74 -13.73 2.68 -8.80
N PHE A 75 -13.08 2.18 -7.76
CA PHE A 75 -12.06 1.14 -7.92
C PHE A 75 -12.65 -0.20 -8.36
N LYS A 76 -13.86 -0.55 -7.90
CA LYS A 76 -14.55 -1.74 -8.41
C LYS A 76 -14.74 -1.66 -9.91
N ASN A 77 -15.19 -0.50 -10.43
CA ASN A 77 -15.36 -0.30 -11.86
C ASN A 77 -14.01 -0.33 -12.59
N LEU A 78 -13.01 0.41 -12.10
CA LEU A 78 -11.66 0.45 -12.68
C LEU A 78 -11.03 -0.94 -12.84
N TYR A 79 -11.18 -1.82 -11.84
CA TYR A 79 -10.65 -3.18 -11.89
C TYR A 79 -11.61 -4.20 -12.52
N SER A 80 -12.85 -3.82 -12.81
CA SER A 80 -13.81 -4.64 -13.56
C SER A 80 -13.81 -4.31 -15.06
N GLU A 81 -13.18 -3.20 -15.46
CA GLU A 81 -12.99 -2.87 -16.87
C GLU A 81 -12.08 -3.92 -17.53
N ILE A 82 -12.66 -4.64 -18.48
CA ILE A 82 -11.90 -5.52 -19.37
C ILE A 82 -11.04 -4.60 -20.23
N PRO A 83 -9.71 -4.73 -20.24
CA PRO A 83 -8.87 -3.94 -21.10
C PRO A 83 -9.32 -4.13 -22.55
N ASN A 84 -9.74 -3.04 -23.20
CA ASN A 84 -9.85 -3.07 -24.65
C ASN A 84 -8.45 -3.39 -25.19
N PRO A 85 -8.31 -4.33 -26.15
CA PRO A 85 -7.01 -4.59 -26.75
C PRO A 85 -6.48 -3.26 -27.29
N VAL A 86 -5.29 -2.87 -26.85
CA VAL A 86 -4.66 -1.62 -27.30
C VAL A 86 -4.35 -1.82 -28.79
N LEU A 87 -5.18 -1.26 -29.66
CA LEU A 87 -5.17 -1.50 -31.10
C LEU A 87 -3.90 -0.99 -31.80
N ASP A 88 -3.12 -0.11 -31.15
CA ASP A 88 -1.96 0.57 -31.74
C ASP A 88 -0.59 0.17 -31.14
N LEU A 89 -0.50 -0.92 -30.39
CA LEU A 89 0.81 -1.42 -29.97
C LEU A 89 1.50 -2.11 -31.16
N PRO A 90 2.71 -1.67 -31.58
CA PRO A 90 3.45 -2.38 -32.62
C PRO A 90 3.78 -3.78 -32.10
N LEU A 91 3.32 -4.80 -32.83
CA LEU A 91 3.35 -6.23 -32.49
C LEU A 91 4.74 -6.80 -32.11
N ASN A 92 5.83 -6.03 -32.28
CA ASN A 92 7.21 -6.44 -32.08
C ASN A 92 8.00 -5.64 -31.00
N ILE A 93 7.35 -4.81 -30.18
CA ILE A 93 8.07 -4.07 -29.11
C ILE A 93 8.36 -4.95 -27.89
N PHE A 94 7.51 -5.94 -27.63
CA PHE A 94 7.64 -6.78 -26.44
C PHE A 94 8.13 -8.17 -26.81
N PRO A 95 9.12 -8.72 -26.09
CA PRO A 95 9.51 -10.10 -26.27
C PRO A 95 8.31 -11.02 -25.98
N HIS A 96 8.01 -11.93 -26.90
CA HIS A 96 7.02 -12.97 -26.64
C HIS A 96 7.49 -13.81 -25.44
N LEU A 97 6.61 -14.02 -24.47
CA LEU A 97 6.88 -14.98 -23.39
C LEU A 97 7.04 -16.37 -24.01
N LYS A 98 7.97 -17.16 -23.46
CA LYS A 98 8.11 -18.56 -23.85
C LYS A 98 6.88 -19.32 -23.36
N GLU A 99 6.48 -20.38 -24.07
CA GLU A 99 5.36 -21.24 -23.66
C GLU A 99 5.54 -21.78 -22.23
N GLN A 100 6.78 -22.01 -21.81
CA GLN A 100 7.10 -22.43 -20.44
C GLN A 100 6.70 -21.39 -19.39
N ASP A 101 6.93 -20.11 -19.68
CA ASP A 101 6.61 -19.00 -18.78
C ASP A 101 5.09 -18.77 -18.74
N ILE A 102 4.40 -18.88 -19.88
CA ILE A 102 2.94 -18.80 -19.96
C ILE A 102 2.30 -19.94 -19.15
N ASN A 103 2.79 -21.17 -19.31
CA ASN A 103 2.33 -22.33 -18.56
C ASN A 103 2.64 -22.21 -17.07
N PHE A 104 3.70 -21.51 -16.69
CA PHE A 104 3.99 -21.21 -15.28
C PHE A 104 2.99 -20.19 -14.72
N LEU A 105 2.74 -19.08 -15.42
CA LEU A 105 1.83 -18.01 -14.99
C LEU A 105 0.36 -18.44 -14.91
N ASN A 106 -0.06 -19.39 -15.76
CA ASN A 106 -1.42 -19.92 -15.76
C ASN A 106 -1.66 -21.04 -14.72
N LYS A 107 -0.64 -21.44 -13.95
CA LYS A 107 -0.84 -22.43 -12.87
C LYS A 107 -1.66 -21.82 -11.75
N SER A 108 -2.50 -22.65 -11.13
CA SER A 108 -3.18 -22.28 -9.90
C SER A 108 -2.15 -22.06 -8.78
N MET A 109 -2.29 -20.94 -8.07
CA MET A 109 -1.49 -20.64 -6.88
C MET A 109 -1.65 -21.73 -5.83
N LEU A 110 -0.54 -22.22 -5.28
CA LEU A 110 -0.54 -23.25 -4.23
C LEU A 110 -0.35 -22.62 -2.84
N ASN A 111 -1.01 -23.18 -1.82
CA ASN A 111 -0.94 -22.65 -0.45
C ASN A 111 0.49 -22.54 0.10
N PHE A 112 1.40 -23.43 -0.32
CA PHE A 112 2.80 -23.35 0.10
C PHE A 112 3.52 -22.15 -0.52
N GLU A 113 3.16 -21.75 -1.75
CA GLU A 113 3.74 -20.59 -2.43
C GLU A 113 3.29 -19.30 -1.75
N ILE A 114 2.00 -19.23 -1.37
CA ILE A 114 1.46 -18.12 -0.58
C ILE A 114 2.20 -17.99 0.75
N LYS A 115 2.38 -19.12 1.45
CA LYS A 115 3.13 -19.16 2.70
C LYS A 115 4.57 -18.68 2.49
N LYS A 116 5.26 -19.24 1.51
CA LYS A 116 6.65 -18.87 1.20
C LYS A 116 6.79 -17.38 0.90
N ALA A 117 5.96 -16.84 0.00
CA ALA A 117 5.97 -15.42 -0.34
C ALA A 117 5.69 -14.53 0.89
N LEU A 118 4.76 -14.93 1.77
CA LEU A 118 4.47 -14.19 3.01
C LEU A 118 5.68 -14.09 3.94
N PHE A 119 6.47 -15.16 4.06
CA PHE A 119 7.67 -15.18 4.91
C PHE A 119 8.91 -14.59 4.21
N ASP A 120 8.95 -14.60 2.88
CA ASP A 120 9.99 -13.93 2.07
C ASP A 120 9.78 -12.39 2.03
N MET A 121 8.55 -11.90 2.30
CA MET A 121 8.22 -10.47 2.47
C MET A 121 8.68 -9.90 3.83
N ALA A 122 9.82 -10.35 4.35
CA ALA A 122 10.48 -9.71 5.49
C ALA A 122 10.82 -8.24 5.17
N PRO A 123 10.79 -7.33 6.16
CA PRO A 123 11.03 -5.90 5.95
C PRO A 123 12.47 -5.56 5.54
#